data_AF-M5BKU2-F1
#
_entry.id   AF-M5BKU2-F1
#
_cell.length_a   1.000
_cell.length_b   1.000
_cell.length_c   1.000
_cell.angle_alpha   90.00
_cell.angle_beta   90.00
_cell.angle_gamma   90.00
#
_symmetry.space_group_name_H-M   'P 1'
#
loop_
_entity.id
_entity.type
_entity.pdbx_description
1 polymer ?
#
loop_
_entity_poly.entity_id
_entity_poly.type
_entity_poly.pdbx_seq_one_letter_code
_entity_poly.pdbx_strand_id
1 'polypeptide(L)'
;MDEEYQRWIDLSNDDITPDIIRDILFPLEDELWVSAACADRILSDVEAQTALLELGLLRTSRASEKIQADFEDFVNAGDDSDPEQQFDEDNDNGKEQDAEHARPTESDLLKRVLNEDDTSRKLLGLRAVLIQRLDLTRTYGELLASGSLNPRPDGNEQLEDDDPWGEERLPPVSLPGSPWSLSDFLTTDIVHSARLCASTQRFTALKTLFTRHLHDLFPFRFHILESIPAHVSPVEYVDLLPTCNFSTLQEEARLSHPWREVPDWVEQPQVRIALADTGIEDFPQFETNTVERPSNPQPELLSGAELTGWFKRRIEAIDTLGLVDIALSFVQHAAALAIPDLDSEGEELTLLARLVYDAPISEGKPLGISDDWNLSRWRSMDPPAVIRAYLAHSTPETIAADIRRLVVPYLFVLDARRQREQLNSSTQTEQGQSDEFLYGWILNASLDLTASMRILPA
;
A
#
# COMPACT_ATOMS: atom_id res chain seq x y z
N MET A 1 47.10 12.66 -3.25
CA MET A 1 45.77 12.85 -3.86
C MET A 1 45.93 14.01 -4.81
N ASP A 2 45.66 13.83 -6.10
CA ASP A 2 45.88 14.89 -7.08
C ASP A 2 44.97 16.09 -6.80
N GLU A 3 45.41 17.29 -7.20
CA GLU A 3 44.68 18.55 -6.96
C GLU A 3 43.22 18.50 -7.47
N GLU A 4 42.97 17.71 -8.52
CA GLU A 4 41.66 17.54 -9.14
C GLU A 4 40.66 16.79 -8.23
N TYR A 5 41.11 15.76 -7.51
CA TYR A 5 40.27 15.04 -6.54
C TYR A 5 39.96 15.90 -5.31
N GLN A 6 40.94 16.67 -4.84
CA GLN A 6 40.76 17.55 -3.69
C GLN A 6 39.74 18.67 -4.00
N ARG A 7 39.74 19.16 -5.25
CA ARG A 7 38.77 20.15 -5.71
C ARG A 7 37.32 19.67 -5.58
N TRP A 8 37.05 18.39 -5.81
CA TRP A 8 35.72 17.82 -5.56
C TRP A 8 35.41 17.76 -4.08
N ILE A 9 36.33 17.24 -3.27
CA ILE A 9 36.15 17.06 -1.82
C ILE A 9 35.83 18.39 -1.12
N ASP A 10 36.48 19.47 -1.51
CA ASP A 10 36.34 20.79 -0.88
C ASP A 10 35.04 21.54 -1.29
N LEU A 11 34.32 21.07 -2.32
CA LEU A 11 33.08 21.69 -2.77
C LEU A 11 31.91 21.42 -1.82
N SER A 12 31.14 22.46 -1.49
CA SER A 12 29.85 22.34 -0.81
C SER A 12 28.80 21.73 -1.73
N ASN A 13 27.85 20.96 -1.18
CA ASN A 13 26.77 20.35 -1.95
C ASN A 13 25.87 21.39 -2.63
N ASP A 14 25.67 22.56 -2.01
CA ASP A 14 24.81 23.62 -2.54
C ASP A 14 25.39 24.29 -3.81
N ASP A 15 26.70 24.19 -4.00
CA ASP A 15 27.40 24.80 -5.13
C ASP A 15 27.48 23.87 -6.34
N ILE A 16 27.06 22.60 -6.21
CA ILE A 16 27.23 21.59 -7.27
C ILE A 16 26.13 21.75 -8.31
N THR A 17 26.54 22.06 -9.53
CA THR A 17 25.67 22.14 -10.72
C THR A 17 26.07 21.10 -11.77
N PRO A 18 25.20 20.80 -12.75
CA PRO A 18 25.54 19.91 -13.85
C PRO A 18 26.83 20.30 -14.60
N ASP A 19 27.09 21.60 -14.77
CA ASP A 19 28.32 22.10 -15.39
C ASP A 19 29.55 21.81 -14.52
N ILE A 20 29.46 21.97 -13.20
CA ILE A 20 30.57 21.69 -12.27
C ILE A 20 30.87 20.19 -12.23
N ILE A 21 29.84 19.35 -12.24
CA ILE A 21 29.97 17.89 -12.35
C ILE A 21 30.74 17.54 -13.63
N ARG A 22 30.35 18.13 -14.76
CA ARG A 22 31.04 17.92 -16.05
C ARG A 22 32.50 18.36 -15.99
N ASP A 23 32.76 19.55 -15.47
CA ASP A 23 34.10 20.15 -15.54
C ASP A 23 35.10 19.52 -14.56
N ILE A 24 34.62 18.89 -13.47
CA ILE A 24 35.47 18.30 -12.43
C ILE A 24 35.55 16.77 -12.51
N LEU A 25 34.43 16.08 -12.70
CA LEU A 25 34.39 14.61 -12.62
C LEU A 25 34.59 13.89 -13.96
N PHE A 26 34.34 14.54 -15.11
CA PHE A 26 34.61 13.91 -16.41
C PHE A 26 36.10 13.72 -16.71
N PRO A 27 36.99 14.67 -16.39
CA PRO A 27 38.42 14.51 -16.66
C PRO A 27 39.08 13.35 -15.89
N LEU A 28 38.50 12.96 -14.74
CA LEU A 28 39.06 11.92 -13.87
C LEU A 28 38.96 10.53 -14.52
N GLU A 29 40.05 9.76 -14.44
CA GLU A 29 40.18 8.43 -15.04
C GLU A 29 39.79 7.29 -14.08
N ASP A 30 39.85 7.51 -12.77
CA ASP A 30 39.54 6.49 -11.77
C ASP A 30 38.02 6.25 -11.69
N GLU A 31 37.54 5.24 -12.43
CA GLU A 31 36.13 4.85 -12.50
C GLU A 31 35.54 4.52 -11.12
N LEU A 32 36.32 3.87 -10.25
CA LEU A 32 35.85 3.46 -8.92
C LEU A 32 35.70 4.68 -8.02
N TRP A 33 36.71 5.54 -7.98
CA TRP A 33 36.65 6.76 -7.18
C TRP A 33 35.53 7.68 -7.64
N VAL A 34 35.38 7.91 -8.95
CA VAL A 34 34.31 8.78 -9.49
C VAL A 34 32.94 8.20 -9.19
N SER A 35 32.74 6.90 -9.37
CA SER A 35 31.46 6.25 -9.06
C SER A 35 31.11 6.34 -7.57
N ALA A 36 32.11 6.16 -6.69
CA ALA A 36 31.93 6.31 -5.25
C ALA A 36 31.61 7.76 -4.89
N ALA A 37 32.29 8.74 -5.50
CA ALA A 37 32.03 10.16 -5.30
C ALA A 37 30.62 10.58 -5.74
N CYS A 38 30.11 10.02 -6.85
CA CYS A 38 28.73 10.22 -7.29
C CYS A 38 27.71 9.59 -6.33
N ALA A 39 28.03 8.44 -5.73
CA ALA A 39 27.19 7.79 -4.73
C ALA A 39 27.28 8.43 -3.34
N ASP A 40 28.38 9.10 -3.00
CA ASP A 40 28.59 9.70 -1.68
C ASP A 40 27.71 10.93 -1.44
N ARG A 41 27.57 11.79 -2.46
CA ARG A 41 26.86 13.06 -2.30
C ARG A 41 25.36 12.95 -2.61
N ILE A 42 24.58 13.60 -1.76
CA ILE A 42 23.15 13.80 -1.95
C ILE A 42 22.91 15.32 -2.03
N LEU A 43 22.52 15.77 -3.21
CA LEU A 43 22.25 17.17 -3.53
C LEU A 43 20.78 17.50 -3.28
N SER A 44 20.49 18.79 -3.09
CA SER A 44 19.12 19.28 -2.89
C SER A 44 18.39 19.53 -4.21
N ASP A 45 19.12 19.81 -5.28
CA ASP A 45 18.57 20.09 -6.60
C ASP A 45 18.38 18.80 -7.42
N VAL A 46 17.21 18.65 -8.02
CA VAL A 46 16.83 17.43 -8.76
C VAL A 46 17.66 17.28 -10.04
N GLU A 47 17.95 18.37 -10.74
CA GLU A 47 18.69 18.34 -12.00
C GLU A 47 20.16 18.00 -11.75
N ALA A 48 20.80 18.66 -10.77
CA ALA A 48 22.16 18.36 -10.34
C ALA A 48 22.29 16.92 -9.80
N GLN A 49 21.36 16.47 -8.95
CA GLN A 49 21.36 15.09 -8.45
C GLN A 49 21.23 14.07 -9.57
N THR A 50 20.35 14.33 -10.55
CA THR A 50 20.17 13.46 -11.73
C THR A 50 21.46 13.39 -12.54
N ALA A 51 22.08 14.52 -12.84
CA ALA A 51 23.34 14.58 -13.61
C ALA A 51 24.49 13.82 -12.89
N LEU A 52 24.56 13.93 -11.56
CA LEU A 52 25.57 13.24 -10.76
C LEU A 52 25.40 11.72 -10.83
N LEU A 53 24.17 11.24 -10.66
CA LEU A 53 23.84 9.81 -10.68
C LEU A 53 24.03 9.21 -12.08
N GLU A 54 23.62 9.92 -13.14
CA GLU A 54 23.81 9.48 -14.52
C GLU A 54 25.30 9.36 -14.90
N LEU A 55 26.15 10.27 -14.40
CA LEU A 55 27.60 10.14 -14.56
C LEU A 55 28.14 8.89 -13.84
N GLY A 56 27.70 8.63 -12.60
CA GLY A 56 28.09 7.42 -11.88
C GLY A 56 27.67 6.13 -12.62
N LEU A 57 26.46 6.12 -13.18
CA LEU A 57 25.99 4.99 -14.00
C LEU A 57 26.82 4.80 -15.26
N LEU A 58 27.21 5.89 -15.92
CA LEU A 58 28.09 5.84 -17.09
C LEU A 58 29.44 5.21 -16.74
N ARG A 59 30.03 5.55 -15.58
CA ARG A 59 31.32 5.02 -15.12
C ARG A 59 31.26 3.54 -14.71
N THR A 60 30.10 3.06 -14.27
CA THR A 60 29.93 1.65 -13.86
C THR A 60 29.55 0.72 -15.02
N SER A 61 29.13 1.24 -16.18
CA SER A 61 28.63 0.42 -17.31
C SER A 61 29.63 -0.62 -17.80
N ARG A 62 30.90 -0.23 -17.99
CA ARG A 62 31.94 -1.13 -18.51
C ARG A 62 32.22 -2.30 -17.56
N ALA A 63 32.21 -2.07 -16.26
CA ALA A 63 32.37 -3.13 -15.25
C ALA A 63 31.19 -4.11 -15.26
N SER A 64 29.96 -3.60 -15.43
CA SER A 64 28.75 -4.41 -15.60
C SER A 64 28.82 -5.30 -16.84
N GLU A 65 29.17 -4.72 -17.99
CA GLU A 65 29.32 -5.48 -19.25
C GLU A 65 30.40 -6.55 -19.15
N LYS A 66 31.54 -6.23 -18.52
CA LYS A 66 32.63 -7.17 -18.29
C LYS A 66 32.18 -8.38 -17.47
N ILE A 67 31.58 -8.16 -16.30
CA ILE A 67 31.15 -9.26 -15.42
C ILE A 67 30.06 -10.10 -16.07
N GLN A 68 29.15 -9.48 -16.84
CA GLN A 68 28.14 -10.22 -17.61
C GLN A 68 28.78 -11.13 -18.66
N ALA A 69 29.75 -10.62 -19.42
CA ALA A 69 30.47 -11.42 -20.42
C ALA A 69 31.26 -12.57 -19.77
N ASP A 70 31.98 -12.29 -18.70
CA ASP A 70 32.74 -13.31 -17.96
C ASP A 70 31.78 -14.40 -17.44
N PHE A 71 30.61 -14.02 -16.91
CA PHE A 71 29.59 -14.96 -16.45
C PHE A 71 29.01 -15.82 -17.58
N GLU A 72 28.68 -15.22 -18.73
CA GLU A 72 28.22 -15.95 -19.91
C GLU A 72 29.27 -16.95 -20.41
N ASP A 73 30.55 -16.57 -20.43
CA ASP A 73 31.66 -17.44 -20.82
C ASP A 73 31.80 -18.64 -19.87
N PHE A 74 31.66 -18.44 -18.56
CA PHE A 74 31.68 -19.53 -17.57
C PHE A 74 30.50 -20.49 -17.72
N VAL A 75 29.30 -19.97 -18.01
CA VAL A 75 28.11 -20.80 -18.25
C VAL A 75 28.28 -21.64 -19.52
N ASN A 76 28.77 -21.04 -20.60
CA ASN A 76 28.98 -21.71 -21.89
C ASN A 76 30.10 -22.77 -21.81
N ALA A 77 31.20 -22.50 -21.10
CA ALA A 77 32.30 -23.45 -20.93
C ALA A 77 31.91 -24.72 -20.14
N GLY A 78 30.82 -24.67 -19.35
CA GLY A 78 30.29 -25.81 -18.62
C GLY A 78 29.49 -26.81 -19.49
N ASP A 79 29.03 -26.40 -20.68
CA ASP A 79 28.19 -27.21 -21.57
C ASP A 79 29.00 -28.03 -22.59
N ASP A 80 30.27 -27.66 -22.84
CA ASP A 80 31.21 -28.35 -23.74
C ASP A 80 31.83 -29.65 -23.15
N SER A 81 31.19 -30.25 -22.14
CA SER A 81 31.58 -31.56 -21.63
C SER A 81 31.16 -32.66 -22.61
N ASP A 82 32.04 -32.96 -23.56
CA ASP A 82 31.95 -34.04 -24.55
C ASP A 82 31.44 -35.38 -23.94
N PRO A 83 30.35 -35.99 -24.47
CA PRO A 83 29.80 -37.26 -23.95
C PRO A 83 30.67 -38.50 -24.24
N GLU A 84 31.86 -38.36 -24.82
CA GLU A 84 32.74 -39.48 -25.17
C GLU A 84 34.07 -39.48 -24.41
N GLN A 85 34.03 -39.69 -23.08
CA GLN A 85 35.16 -40.34 -22.41
C GLN A 85 34.81 -41.80 -22.13
N GLN A 86 35.33 -42.64 -23.03
CA GLN A 86 35.35 -44.09 -22.92
C GLN A 86 35.82 -44.50 -21.51
N PHE A 87 34.96 -45.25 -20.82
CA PHE A 87 35.35 -46.03 -19.66
C PHE A 87 36.33 -47.10 -20.13
N ASP A 88 37.63 -46.86 -19.94
CA ASP A 88 38.60 -47.94 -19.83
C ASP A 88 38.40 -48.60 -18.47
N GLU A 89 37.72 -49.75 -18.47
CA GLU A 89 37.71 -50.70 -17.37
C GLU A 89 39.15 -51.15 -17.09
N ASP A 90 39.73 -50.72 -15.95
CA ASP A 90 40.60 -51.55 -15.10
C ASP A 90 41.28 -50.70 -14.01
N ASN A 91 40.67 -50.59 -12.82
CA ASN A 91 41.31 -51.06 -11.58
C ASN A 91 40.41 -50.91 -10.35
N ASP A 92 40.14 -52.06 -9.76
CA ASP A 92 39.60 -52.27 -8.43
C ASP A 92 40.60 -51.82 -7.35
N ASN A 93 40.20 -50.88 -6.48
CA ASN A 93 40.34 -51.02 -5.03
C ASN A 93 39.65 -49.86 -4.28
N GLY A 94 38.69 -50.23 -3.45
CA GLY A 94 37.76 -49.34 -2.77
C GLY A 94 38.38 -48.33 -1.80
N LYS A 95 37.91 -47.09 -1.94
CA LYS A 95 37.36 -46.27 -0.86
C LYS A 95 36.20 -45.46 -1.46
N GLU A 96 34.98 -45.75 -1.01
CA GLU A 96 33.80 -44.92 -1.22
C GLU A 96 34.09 -43.52 -0.65
N GLN A 97 34.43 -42.59 -1.54
CA GLN A 97 34.20 -41.18 -1.36
C GLN A 97 33.14 -40.81 -2.38
N ASP A 98 31.88 -40.87 -1.95
CA ASP A 98 30.76 -40.25 -2.65
C ASP A 98 30.94 -38.72 -2.57
N ALA A 99 31.89 -38.20 -3.35
CA ALA A 99 31.88 -36.82 -3.82
C ALA A 99 31.27 -36.88 -5.21
N GLU A 100 29.95 -37.06 -5.26
CA GLU A 100 29.12 -36.73 -6.41
C GLU A 100 29.60 -35.37 -6.91
N HIS A 101 30.16 -35.32 -8.12
CA HIS A 101 30.60 -34.09 -8.76
C HIS A 101 29.35 -33.28 -9.12
N ALA A 102 28.70 -32.69 -8.12
CA ALA A 102 27.57 -31.81 -8.30
C ALA A 102 28.04 -30.66 -9.19
N ARG A 103 27.39 -30.52 -10.36
CA ARG A 103 27.66 -29.40 -11.26
C ARG A 103 27.48 -28.10 -10.45
N PRO A 104 28.44 -27.16 -10.52
CA PRO A 104 28.32 -25.90 -9.79
C PRO A 104 27.02 -25.21 -10.19
N THR A 105 26.27 -24.73 -9.19
CA THR A 105 25.02 -24.01 -9.46
C THR A 105 25.36 -22.70 -10.15
N GLU A 106 24.44 -22.15 -10.95
CA GLU A 106 24.57 -20.82 -11.56
C GLU A 106 24.94 -19.74 -10.52
N SER A 107 24.38 -19.84 -9.30
CA SER A 107 24.74 -18.97 -8.17
C SER A 107 26.21 -19.09 -7.74
N ASP A 108 26.79 -20.30 -7.79
CA ASP A 108 28.18 -20.55 -7.42
C ASP A 108 29.15 -19.99 -8.48
N LEU A 109 28.76 -20.08 -9.77
CA LEU A 109 29.50 -19.49 -10.88
C LEU A 109 29.50 -17.96 -10.78
N LEU A 110 28.33 -17.36 -10.51
CA LEU A 110 28.20 -15.92 -10.35
C LEU A 110 29.07 -15.39 -9.20
N LYS A 111 29.05 -16.08 -8.05
CA LYS A 111 29.93 -15.77 -6.91
C LYS A 111 31.41 -15.86 -7.27
N ARG A 112 31.79 -16.83 -8.12
CA ARG A 112 33.18 -16.97 -8.59
C ARG A 112 33.61 -15.77 -9.42
N VAL A 113 32.82 -15.40 -10.44
CA VAL A 113 33.11 -14.26 -11.32
C VAL A 113 33.22 -12.96 -10.51
N LEU A 114 32.29 -12.74 -9.58
CA LEU A 114 32.33 -11.56 -8.70
C LEU A 114 33.60 -11.51 -7.84
N ASN A 115 34.13 -12.65 -7.41
CA ASN A 115 35.34 -12.72 -6.58
C ASN A 115 36.65 -12.61 -7.40
N GLU A 116 36.61 -12.75 -8.72
CA GLU A 116 37.80 -12.64 -9.57
C GLU A 116 38.27 -11.18 -9.75
N ASP A 117 37.33 -10.23 -9.82
CA ASP A 117 37.62 -8.81 -9.99
C ASP A 117 36.96 -7.95 -8.90
N ASP A 118 37.75 -7.64 -7.89
CA ASP A 118 37.36 -6.80 -6.75
C ASP A 118 36.88 -5.40 -7.18
N THR A 119 37.50 -4.80 -8.20
CA THR A 119 37.16 -3.43 -8.63
C THR A 119 35.83 -3.44 -9.35
N SER A 120 35.64 -4.37 -10.28
CA SER A 120 34.37 -4.51 -10.99
C SER A 120 33.25 -4.85 -10.03
N ARG A 121 33.45 -5.77 -9.07
CA ARG A 121 32.46 -6.09 -8.04
C ARG A 121 32.01 -4.85 -7.24
N LYS A 122 32.95 -3.99 -6.84
CA LYS A 122 32.63 -2.73 -6.14
C LYS A 122 31.85 -1.76 -7.03
N LEU A 123 32.24 -1.63 -8.30
CA LEU A 123 31.52 -0.82 -9.28
C LEU A 123 30.08 -1.30 -9.50
N LEU A 124 29.83 -2.61 -9.48
CA LEU A 124 28.48 -3.17 -9.51
C LEU A 124 27.67 -2.84 -8.25
N GLY A 125 28.28 -2.93 -7.07
CA GLY A 125 27.65 -2.51 -5.82
C GLY A 125 27.22 -1.04 -5.87
N LEU A 126 28.12 -0.17 -6.33
CA LEU A 126 27.82 1.25 -6.54
C LEU A 126 26.72 1.44 -7.60
N ARG A 127 26.74 0.68 -8.70
CA ARG A 127 25.71 0.73 -9.74
C ARG A 127 24.32 0.45 -9.15
N ALA A 128 24.18 -0.56 -8.30
CA ALA A 128 22.90 -0.87 -7.67
C ALA A 128 22.35 0.31 -6.83
N VAL A 129 23.22 0.97 -6.05
CA VAL A 129 22.87 2.15 -5.25
C VAL A 129 22.49 3.34 -6.15
N LEU A 130 23.29 3.60 -7.19
CA LEU A 130 23.08 4.70 -8.12
C LEU A 130 21.76 4.58 -8.88
N ILE A 131 21.42 3.37 -9.35
CA ILE A 131 20.17 3.09 -10.05
C ILE A 131 18.97 3.35 -9.14
N GLN A 132 18.99 2.79 -7.93
CA GLN A 132 17.91 2.98 -6.96
C GLN A 132 17.69 4.47 -6.66
N ARG A 133 18.78 5.22 -6.39
CA ARG A 133 18.70 6.65 -6.12
C ARG A 133 18.24 7.47 -7.32
N LEU A 134 18.58 7.05 -8.54
CA LEU A 134 18.15 7.73 -9.76
C LEU A 134 16.64 7.61 -9.95
N ASP A 135 16.11 6.40 -9.79
CA ASP A 135 14.67 6.14 -9.88
C ASP A 135 13.90 6.91 -8.79
N LEU A 136 14.43 6.97 -7.56
CA LEU A 136 13.86 7.80 -6.49
C LEU A 136 13.95 9.31 -6.80
N THR A 137 15.07 9.80 -7.32
CA THR A 137 15.25 11.22 -7.68
C THR A 137 14.23 11.65 -8.74
N ARG A 138 14.02 10.81 -9.76
CA ARG A 138 13.02 11.03 -10.81
C ARG A 138 11.60 11.03 -10.24
N THR A 139 11.30 10.09 -9.34
CA THR A 139 10.01 10.07 -8.62
C THR A 139 9.80 11.34 -7.80
N TYR A 140 10.81 11.82 -7.08
CA TYR A 140 10.71 13.06 -6.34
C TYR A 140 10.45 14.27 -7.26
N GLY A 141 11.11 14.33 -8.42
CA GLY A 141 10.83 15.33 -9.46
C GLY A 141 9.37 15.30 -9.94
N GLU A 142 8.81 14.11 -10.18
CA GLU A 142 7.40 13.93 -10.56
C GLU A 142 6.43 14.36 -9.43
N LEU A 143 6.79 14.09 -8.18
CA LEU A 143 6.02 14.52 -7.00
C LEU A 143 6.01 16.05 -6.84
N LEU A 144 7.14 16.72 -7.09
CA LEU A 144 7.21 18.19 -7.11
C LEU A 144 6.38 18.79 -8.25
N ALA A 145 6.56 18.27 -9.47
CA ALA A 145 5.88 18.77 -10.66
C ALA A 145 4.35 18.62 -10.58
N SER A 146 3.86 17.55 -9.95
CA SER A 146 2.43 17.31 -9.72
C SER A 146 1.84 18.14 -8.57
N GLY A 147 2.67 18.84 -7.79
CA GLY A 147 2.23 19.55 -6.58
C GLY A 147 1.76 18.62 -5.46
N SER A 148 2.01 17.31 -5.56
CA SER A 148 1.54 16.29 -4.61
C SER A 148 2.16 16.43 -3.21
N LEU A 149 3.24 17.19 -3.10
CA LEU A 149 3.95 17.49 -1.86
C LEU A 149 3.47 18.76 -1.18
N ASN A 150 2.68 19.59 -1.87
CA ASN A 150 2.12 20.80 -1.28
C ASN A 150 1.09 20.45 -0.20
N PRO A 151 1.00 21.25 0.88
CA PRO A 151 -0.08 21.08 1.85
C PRO A 151 -1.43 21.16 1.12
N ARG A 152 -2.35 20.27 1.48
CA ARG A 152 -3.74 20.34 1.00
C ARG A 152 -4.24 21.74 1.34
N PRO A 153 -4.77 22.53 0.38
CA PRO A 153 -5.47 23.75 0.74
C PRO A 153 -6.60 23.31 1.68
N ASP A 154 -6.62 23.86 2.90
CA ASP A 154 -7.69 23.56 3.85
C ASP A 154 -9.01 23.77 3.11
N GLY A 155 -9.86 22.75 3.09
CA GLY A 155 -11.19 22.80 2.45
C GLY A 155 -12.15 23.82 3.07
N ASN A 156 -11.63 24.72 3.91
CA ASN A 156 -12.32 25.82 4.55
C ASN A 156 -12.24 27.13 3.75
N GLU A 157 -11.48 27.20 2.64
CA GLU A 157 -11.38 28.42 1.82
C GLU A 157 -12.62 28.72 0.94
N GLN A 158 -13.69 27.92 1.02
CA GLN A 158 -14.94 28.15 0.26
C GLN A 158 -16.19 28.37 1.11
N LEU A 159 -16.03 28.55 2.42
CA LEU A 159 -17.09 29.09 3.27
C LEU A 159 -16.74 30.56 3.59
N GLU A 160 -16.89 31.43 2.59
CA GLU A 160 -17.00 32.87 2.85
C GLU A 160 -18.28 33.12 3.67
N ASP A 161 -18.05 33.62 4.89
CA ASP A 161 -18.90 34.46 5.74
C ASP A 161 -20.28 33.94 6.18
N ASP A 162 -20.30 33.39 7.41
CA ASP A 162 -21.02 34.00 8.54
C ASP A 162 -20.79 33.13 9.80
N ASP A 163 -19.63 33.30 10.45
CA ASP A 163 -19.48 32.83 11.84
C ASP A 163 -19.82 33.99 12.79
N PRO A 164 -21.02 34.02 13.39
CA PRO A 164 -21.47 35.10 14.26
C PRO A 164 -20.72 35.16 15.61
N TRP A 165 -19.74 34.29 15.86
CA TRP A 165 -18.95 34.24 17.09
C TRP A 165 -17.43 34.40 16.88
N GLY A 166 -16.98 34.78 15.68
CA GLY A 166 -15.55 34.95 15.41
C GLY A 166 -14.93 36.19 16.05
N GLU A 167 -14.25 36.03 17.19
CA GLU A 167 -13.20 36.98 17.61
C GLU A 167 -12.03 36.96 16.60
N GLU A 168 -11.37 38.12 16.41
CA GLU A 168 -10.31 38.40 15.43
C GLU A 168 -9.42 37.18 15.09
N ARG A 169 -9.57 36.65 13.87
CA ARG A 169 -8.72 35.57 13.35
C ARG A 169 -7.27 36.04 13.27
N LEU A 170 -6.39 35.40 14.05
CA LEU A 170 -4.94 35.46 13.87
C LEU A 170 -4.58 35.05 12.42
N PRO A 171 -3.49 35.59 11.83
CA PRO A 171 -3.11 35.25 10.47
C PRO A 171 -2.96 33.73 10.31
N PRO A 172 -3.30 33.17 9.13
CA PRO A 172 -3.24 31.74 8.89
C PRO A 172 -1.81 31.25 9.15
N VAL A 173 -1.69 30.29 10.08
CA VAL A 173 -0.44 29.58 10.31
C VAL A 173 -0.16 28.79 9.04
N SER A 174 0.83 29.22 8.27
CA SER A 174 1.30 28.48 7.10
C SER A 174 1.70 27.07 7.56
N LEU A 175 1.00 26.05 7.08
CA LEU A 175 1.41 24.67 7.27
C LEU A 175 2.84 24.50 6.73
N PRO A 176 3.69 23.70 7.39
CA PRO A 176 5.06 23.50 6.94
C PRO A 176 5.04 22.93 5.51
N GLY A 177 6.07 23.29 4.73
CA GLY A 177 6.20 22.97 3.30
C GLY A 177 6.25 21.47 2.99
N SER A 178 6.81 21.13 1.83
CA SER A 178 7.00 19.74 1.38
C SER A 178 7.40 18.82 2.56
N PRO A 179 6.75 17.66 2.75
CA PRO A 179 7.04 16.75 3.87
C PRO A 179 8.48 16.25 3.91
N TRP A 180 9.16 16.29 2.76
CA TRP A 180 10.53 15.85 2.59
C TRP A 180 11.32 16.89 1.80
N SER A 181 12.58 17.06 2.17
CA SER A 181 13.59 17.48 1.22
C SER A 181 13.97 16.31 0.29
N LEU A 182 14.64 16.59 -0.83
CA LEU A 182 15.17 15.53 -1.70
C LEU A 182 16.09 14.58 -0.91
N SER A 183 16.92 15.12 -0.01
CA SER A 183 17.83 14.31 0.80
C SER A 183 17.08 13.37 1.75
N ASP A 184 16.04 13.86 2.42
CA ASP A 184 15.21 13.02 3.29
C ASP A 184 14.51 11.91 2.49
N PHE A 185 14.02 12.24 1.29
CA PHE A 185 13.34 11.27 0.42
C PHE A 185 14.29 10.17 -0.07
N LEU A 186 15.53 10.50 -0.42
CA LEU A 186 16.52 9.53 -0.91
C LEU A 186 17.11 8.64 0.18
N THR A 187 17.08 9.08 1.44
CA THR A 187 17.62 8.34 2.58
C THR A 187 16.56 7.53 3.34
N THR A 188 15.29 7.87 3.16
CA THR A 188 14.15 7.17 3.74
C THR A 188 13.73 5.99 2.86
N ASP A 189 13.52 4.80 3.45
CA ASP A 189 13.00 3.67 2.69
C ASP A 189 11.60 3.97 2.12
N ILE A 190 11.38 3.56 0.87
CA ILE A 190 10.18 3.86 0.11
C ILE A 190 8.89 3.39 0.79
N VAL A 191 8.94 2.33 1.59
CA VAL A 191 7.80 1.84 2.39
C VAL A 191 7.44 2.85 3.48
N HIS A 192 8.43 3.43 4.16
CA HIS A 192 8.19 4.48 5.15
C HIS A 192 7.63 5.75 4.50
N SER A 193 8.17 6.15 3.35
CA SER A 193 7.65 7.26 2.56
C SER A 193 6.18 7.03 2.15
N ALA A 194 5.84 5.83 1.70
CA ALA A 194 4.47 5.45 1.35
C ALA A 194 3.52 5.47 2.56
N ARG A 195 3.95 4.95 3.72
CA ARG A 195 3.15 4.99 4.96
C ARG A 195 2.93 6.42 5.45
N LEU A 196 3.93 7.29 5.35
CA LEU A 196 3.75 8.69 5.70
C LEU A 196 2.77 9.36 4.74
N CYS A 197 2.86 9.14 3.43
CA CYS A 197 1.86 9.61 2.47
C CYS A 197 0.45 9.12 2.84
N ALA A 198 0.28 7.85 3.18
CA ALA A 198 -1.01 7.28 3.58
C ALA A 198 -1.57 7.95 4.85
N SER A 199 -0.77 8.04 5.91
CA SER A 199 -1.18 8.62 7.20
C SER A 199 -1.43 10.12 7.14
N THR A 200 -0.74 10.85 6.24
CA THR A 200 -0.91 12.29 6.00
C THR A 200 -1.86 12.61 4.84
N GLN A 201 -2.60 11.60 4.34
CA GLN A 201 -3.64 11.76 3.32
C GLN A 201 -3.14 12.34 1.98
N ARG A 202 -1.86 12.12 1.64
CA ARG A 202 -1.26 12.53 0.37
C ARG A 202 -1.46 11.45 -0.70
N PHE A 203 -2.71 11.21 -1.09
CA PHE A 203 -3.05 10.09 -1.97
C PHE A 203 -2.49 10.20 -3.38
N THR A 204 -2.37 11.41 -3.93
CA THR A 204 -1.70 11.62 -5.23
C THR A 204 -0.23 11.20 -5.17
N ALA A 205 0.49 11.61 -4.12
CA ALA A 205 1.88 11.20 -3.91
C ALA A 205 1.96 9.68 -3.73
N LEU A 206 1.09 9.10 -2.90
CA LEU A 206 1.02 7.66 -2.69
C LEU A 206 0.78 6.89 -3.99
N LYS A 207 -0.11 7.39 -4.85
CA LYS A 207 -0.38 6.82 -6.17
C LYS A 207 0.85 6.85 -7.05
N THR A 208 1.62 7.94 -7.06
CA THR A 208 2.89 8.01 -7.79
C THR A 208 3.90 7.00 -7.26
N LEU A 209 3.99 6.83 -5.93
CA LEU A 209 4.90 5.84 -5.33
C LEU A 209 4.52 4.41 -5.72
N PHE A 210 3.25 4.02 -5.60
CA PHE A 210 2.76 2.73 -6.08
C PHE A 210 3.00 2.57 -7.59
N THR A 211 2.77 3.64 -8.37
CA THR A 211 2.97 3.64 -9.83
C THR A 211 4.39 3.27 -10.23
N ARG A 212 5.38 3.89 -9.59
CA ARG A 212 6.80 3.76 -9.97
C ARG A 212 7.53 2.62 -9.25
N HIS A 213 7.12 2.32 -8.03
CA HIS A 213 7.84 1.43 -7.10
C HIS A 213 6.98 0.27 -6.62
N LEU A 214 6.01 -0.19 -7.43
CA LEU A 214 5.07 -1.24 -7.04
C LEU A 214 5.79 -2.46 -6.50
N HIS A 215 6.84 -2.93 -7.19
CA HIS A 215 7.58 -4.13 -6.80
C HIS A 215 8.08 -4.09 -5.34
N ASP A 216 8.62 -2.94 -4.90
CA ASP A 216 9.15 -2.79 -3.55
C ASP A 216 8.06 -2.55 -2.50
N LEU A 217 6.93 -1.96 -2.90
CA LEU A 217 5.80 -1.63 -2.02
C LEU A 217 4.79 -2.76 -1.88
N PHE A 218 4.68 -3.63 -2.89
CA PHE A 218 3.62 -4.63 -2.98
C PHE A 218 3.60 -5.60 -1.79
N PRO A 219 4.74 -6.11 -1.25
CA PRO A 219 4.73 -6.93 -0.04
C PRO A 219 4.11 -6.23 1.17
N PHE A 220 4.16 -4.89 1.22
CA PHE A 220 3.68 -4.06 2.32
C PHE A 220 2.36 -3.33 2.03
N ARG A 221 1.74 -3.59 0.86
CA ARG A 221 0.59 -2.82 0.35
C ARG A 221 -0.54 -2.67 1.36
N PHE A 222 -0.91 -3.74 2.06
CA PHE A 222 -1.99 -3.71 3.05
C PHE A 222 -1.61 -2.92 4.31
N HIS A 223 -0.37 -3.00 4.78
CA HIS A 223 0.10 -2.18 5.91
C HIS A 223 0.15 -0.69 5.56
N ILE A 224 0.48 -0.36 4.31
CA ILE A 224 0.42 1.01 3.80
C ILE A 224 -1.04 1.50 3.77
N LEU A 225 -1.96 0.71 3.20
CA LEU A 225 -3.39 1.05 3.14
C LEU A 225 -4.04 1.14 4.53
N GLU A 226 -3.64 0.31 5.48
CA GLU A 226 -4.10 0.36 6.87
C GLU A 226 -3.67 1.64 7.58
N SER A 227 -2.58 2.26 7.13
CA SER A 227 -2.07 3.53 7.67
C SER A 227 -2.92 4.74 7.26
N ILE A 228 -3.88 4.58 6.34
CA ILE A 228 -4.84 5.64 5.98
C ILE A 228 -5.79 5.90 7.18
N PRO A 229 -6.00 7.14 7.62
CA PRO A 229 -6.92 7.44 8.73
C PRO A 229 -8.36 7.01 8.42
N ALA A 230 -9.05 6.45 9.42
CA ALA A 230 -10.39 5.87 9.24
C ALA A 230 -11.49 6.88 8.87
N HIS A 231 -11.31 8.16 9.20
CA HIS A 231 -12.27 9.23 8.88
C HIS A 231 -12.21 9.71 7.42
N VAL A 232 -11.19 9.27 6.66
CA VAL A 232 -11.01 9.71 5.27
C VAL A 232 -12.06 9.05 4.40
N SER A 233 -12.69 9.84 3.53
CA SER A 233 -13.63 9.33 2.54
C SER A 233 -12.95 8.35 1.57
N PRO A 234 -13.48 7.12 1.37
CA PRO A 234 -12.90 6.13 0.47
C PRO A 234 -12.77 6.58 -0.97
N VAL A 235 -13.60 7.53 -1.41
CA VAL A 235 -13.53 8.11 -2.76
C VAL A 235 -12.17 8.77 -3.04
N GLU A 236 -11.49 9.29 -2.01
CA GLU A 236 -10.19 9.96 -2.17
C GLU A 236 -9.04 8.99 -2.46
N TYR A 237 -9.20 7.71 -2.13
CA TYR A 237 -8.15 6.69 -2.24
C TYR A 237 -8.59 5.37 -2.88
N VAL A 238 -9.79 5.32 -3.48
CA VAL A 238 -10.33 4.10 -4.13
C VAL A 238 -9.41 3.55 -5.22
N ASP A 239 -8.69 4.43 -5.93
CA ASP A 239 -7.72 4.07 -6.95
C ASP A 239 -6.52 3.28 -6.41
N LEU A 240 -6.22 3.41 -5.12
CA LEU A 240 -5.13 2.72 -4.44
C LEU A 240 -5.54 1.36 -3.89
N LEU A 241 -6.84 1.10 -3.75
CA LEU A 241 -7.34 -0.15 -3.20
C LEU A 241 -7.13 -1.30 -4.19
N PRO A 242 -6.86 -2.52 -3.70
CA PRO A 242 -6.75 -3.70 -4.54
C PRO A 242 -8.10 -4.07 -5.18
N THR A 243 -8.05 -4.63 -6.39
CA THR A 243 -9.21 -5.22 -7.09
C THR A 243 -9.15 -6.73 -7.11
N CYS A 244 -10.31 -7.36 -7.25
CA CYS A 244 -10.41 -8.79 -7.54
C CYS A 244 -10.72 -8.99 -9.03
N ASN A 245 -9.98 -9.86 -9.69
CA ASN A 245 -10.30 -10.29 -11.04
C ASN A 245 -11.50 -11.24 -11.02
N PHE A 246 -12.55 -10.92 -11.76
CA PHE A 246 -13.78 -11.74 -11.78
C PHE A 246 -13.57 -13.15 -12.37
N SER A 247 -12.60 -13.34 -13.27
CA SER A 247 -12.36 -14.64 -13.93
C SER A 247 -11.45 -15.56 -13.11
N THR A 248 -10.40 -15.01 -12.48
CA THR A 248 -9.45 -15.81 -11.70
C THR A 248 -9.78 -15.86 -10.21
N LEU A 249 -10.69 -14.98 -9.73
CA LEU A 249 -11.01 -14.79 -8.31
C LEU A 249 -9.75 -14.54 -7.47
N GLN A 250 -8.82 -13.75 -8.01
CA GLN A 250 -7.57 -13.37 -7.38
C GLN A 250 -7.37 -11.86 -7.45
N GLU A 251 -6.55 -11.34 -6.54
CA GLU A 251 -6.10 -9.96 -6.55
C GLU A 251 -5.40 -9.57 -7.86
N GLU A 252 -5.58 -8.33 -8.30
CA GLU A 252 -4.86 -7.76 -9.43
C GLU A 252 -3.80 -6.75 -8.97
N ALA A 253 -2.56 -6.93 -9.44
CA ALA A 253 -1.49 -5.95 -9.28
C ALA A 253 -1.69 -4.78 -10.27
N ARG A 254 -2.48 -3.80 -9.88
CA ARG A 254 -2.67 -2.54 -10.63
C ARG A 254 -1.54 -1.56 -10.35
N LEU A 255 -1.46 -0.51 -11.17
CA LEU A 255 -0.53 0.62 -10.98
C LEU A 255 0.96 0.24 -11.14
N SER A 256 1.35 -0.69 -12.02
CA SER A 256 2.78 -0.94 -12.28
C SER A 256 3.25 -0.20 -13.53
N HIS A 257 4.00 0.88 -13.36
CA HIS A 257 4.68 1.62 -14.44
C HIS A 257 6.07 2.08 -13.96
N PRO A 258 7.03 1.15 -13.80
CA PRO A 258 8.38 1.49 -13.36
C PRO A 258 9.06 2.46 -14.34
N TRP A 259 10.11 3.13 -13.88
CA TRP A 259 10.90 4.03 -14.73
C TRP A 259 11.59 3.32 -15.89
N ARG A 260 11.83 2.01 -15.74
CA ARG A 260 12.52 1.16 -16.68
C ARG A 260 11.71 -0.12 -16.87
N GLU A 261 11.38 -0.44 -18.12
CA GLU A 261 10.64 -1.67 -18.46
C GLU A 261 11.49 -2.91 -18.23
N VAL A 262 12.79 -2.81 -18.54
CA VAL A 262 13.77 -3.87 -18.33
C VAL A 262 14.61 -3.49 -17.11
N PRO A 263 14.59 -4.29 -16.03
CA PRO A 263 15.47 -4.06 -14.89
C PRO A 263 16.93 -4.21 -15.31
N ASP A 264 17.82 -3.46 -14.66
CA ASP A 264 19.25 -3.61 -14.86
C ASP A 264 19.70 -4.97 -14.33
N TRP A 265 20.80 -5.49 -14.88
CA TRP A 265 21.33 -6.79 -14.50
C TRP A 265 21.62 -6.89 -13.00
N VAL A 266 22.11 -5.80 -12.38
CA VAL A 266 22.38 -5.76 -10.93
C VAL A 266 21.13 -5.82 -10.06
N GLU A 267 19.94 -5.65 -10.64
CA GLU A 267 18.66 -5.71 -9.92
C GLU A 267 18.04 -7.11 -9.92
N GLN A 268 18.61 -8.04 -10.69
CA GLN A 268 18.14 -9.41 -10.70
C GLN A 268 18.35 -10.06 -9.31
N PRO A 269 17.38 -10.85 -8.80
CA PRO A 269 17.47 -11.44 -7.46
C PRO A 269 18.75 -12.25 -7.24
N GLN A 270 19.14 -13.09 -8.21
CA GLN A 270 20.38 -13.87 -8.09
C GLN A 270 21.64 -13.00 -7.98
N VAL A 271 21.69 -11.87 -8.70
CA VAL A 271 22.84 -10.95 -8.68
C VAL A 271 22.89 -10.18 -7.37
N ARG A 272 21.75 -9.68 -6.88
CA ARG A 272 21.68 -9.01 -5.57
C ARG A 272 22.12 -9.92 -4.42
N ILE A 273 21.67 -11.18 -4.42
CA ILE A 273 22.06 -12.16 -3.40
C ILE A 273 23.57 -12.45 -3.50
N ALA A 274 24.10 -12.67 -4.70
CA ALA A 274 25.52 -12.94 -4.88
C ALA A 274 26.40 -11.72 -4.49
N LEU A 275 25.97 -10.50 -4.77
CA LEU A 275 26.66 -9.28 -4.34
C LEU A 275 26.64 -9.11 -2.81
N ALA A 276 25.52 -9.42 -2.16
CA ALA A 276 25.43 -9.38 -0.69
C ALA A 276 26.35 -10.43 -0.04
N ASP A 277 26.36 -11.65 -0.57
CA ASP A 277 27.17 -12.77 -0.06
C ASP A 277 28.69 -12.56 -0.24
N THR A 278 29.08 -11.79 -1.26
CA THR A 278 30.49 -11.49 -1.54
C THR A 278 31.03 -10.32 -0.71
N GLY A 279 30.19 -9.71 0.15
CA GLY A 279 30.59 -8.72 1.15
C GLY A 279 31.20 -7.47 0.54
N ILE A 280 30.38 -6.45 0.27
CA ILE A 280 30.89 -5.11 -0.02
C ILE A 280 30.94 -4.34 1.30
N GLU A 281 31.88 -4.70 2.17
CA GLU A 281 32.12 -4.01 3.46
C GLU A 281 32.72 -2.60 3.28
N ASP A 282 33.04 -2.21 2.04
CA ASP A 282 33.78 -0.98 1.74
C ASP A 282 32.91 0.29 1.71
N PHE A 283 31.57 0.16 1.70
CA PHE A 283 30.66 1.31 1.59
C PHE A 283 29.47 1.31 2.57
N PRO A 284 29.70 1.25 3.90
CA PRO A 284 28.63 1.22 4.90
C PRO A 284 27.74 2.47 4.88
N GLN A 285 28.24 3.60 4.37
CA GLN A 285 27.47 4.85 4.25
C GLN A 285 26.32 4.77 3.23
N PHE A 286 26.28 3.73 2.39
CA PHE A 286 25.20 3.49 1.43
C PHE A 286 24.12 2.56 1.95
N GLU A 287 24.28 2.01 3.16
CA GLU A 287 23.22 1.28 3.85
C GLU A 287 22.08 2.26 4.17
N THR A 288 20.99 2.16 3.41
CA THR A 288 19.76 2.88 3.73
C THR A 288 19.03 2.14 4.86
N ASN A 289 18.15 2.83 5.60
CA ASN A 289 17.26 2.23 6.59
C ASN A 289 16.22 1.33 5.90
N THR A 290 16.69 0.23 5.31
CA THR A 290 15.90 -0.64 4.45
C THR A 290 14.98 -1.50 5.31
N VAL A 291 13.71 -1.55 4.91
CA VAL A 291 12.82 -2.57 5.44
C VAL A 291 13.24 -3.92 4.83
N GLU A 292 13.42 -4.94 5.68
CA GLU A 292 13.70 -6.29 5.22
C GLU A 292 12.56 -6.77 4.31
N ARG A 293 12.88 -7.07 3.05
CA ARG A 293 11.93 -7.55 2.05
C ARG A 293 11.90 -9.08 2.10
N PRO A 294 10.71 -9.71 1.90
CA PRO A 294 10.65 -11.17 1.77
C PRO A 294 11.58 -11.65 0.66
N SER A 295 12.25 -12.79 0.89
CA SER A 295 13.21 -13.36 -0.06
C SER A 295 12.57 -13.78 -1.39
N ASN A 296 11.24 -13.89 -1.44
CA ASN A 296 10.52 -14.26 -2.63
C ASN A 296 10.24 -13.01 -3.48
N PRO A 297 10.81 -12.90 -4.71
CA PRO A 297 10.71 -11.71 -5.54
C PRO A 297 9.29 -11.46 -6.09
N GLN A 298 8.42 -12.47 -6.05
CA GLN A 298 7.01 -12.32 -6.40
C GLN A 298 6.15 -12.40 -5.14
N PRO A 299 5.67 -11.26 -4.62
CA PRO A 299 4.70 -11.28 -3.55
C PRO A 299 3.39 -11.94 -4.03
N GLU A 300 2.86 -12.83 -3.20
CA GLU A 300 1.69 -13.65 -3.52
C GLU A 300 0.43 -12.78 -3.63
N LEU A 301 -0.27 -12.95 -4.76
CA LEU A 301 -1.60 -12.35 -4.97
C LEU A 301 -2.58 -13.05 -4.04
N LEU A 302 -3.39 -12.27 -3.31
CA LEU A 302 -4.39 -12.86 -2.44
C LEU A 302 -5.50 -13.50 -3.25
N SER A 303 -6.04 -14.61 -2.75
CA SER A 303 -7.32 -15.13 -3.23
C SER A 303 -8.45 -14.14 -2.95
N GLY A 304 -9.54 -14.22 -3.72
CA GLY A 304 -10.72 -13.38 -3.50
C GLY A 304 -11.29 -13.48 -2.08
N ALA A 305 -11.17 -14.66 -1.45
CA ALA A 305 -11.60 -14.88 -0.06
C ALA A 305 -10.70 -14.15 0.96
N GLU A 306 -9.38 -14.22 0.79
CA GLU A 306 -8.43 -13.51 1.66
C GLU A 306 -8.57 -12.00 1.51
N LEU A 307 -8.75 -11.54 0.26
CA LEU A 307 -8.99 -10.14 -0.05
C LEU A 307 -10.27 -9.65 0.61
N THR A 308 -11.35 -10.41 0.49
CA THR A 308 -12.63 -10.14 1.19
C THR A 308 -12.43 -10.06 2.70
N GLY A 309 -11.64 -10.97 3.28
CA GLY A 309 -11.29 -10.95 4.70
C GLY A 309 -10.59 -9.66 5.12
N TRP A 310 -9.68 -9.14 4.29
CA TRP A 310 -9.04 -7.85 4.55
C TRP A 310 -10.04 -6.69 4.49
N PHE A 311 -10.89 -6.63 3.45
CA PHE A 311 -11.92 -5.58 3.33
C PHE A 311 -12.87 -5.60 4.54
N LYS A 312 -13.35 -6.77 4.98
CA LYS A 312 -14.20 -6.91 6.17
C LYS A 312 -13.53 -6.40 7.44
N ARG A 313 -12.26 -6.76 7.68
CA ARG A 313 -11.50 -6.20 8.81
C ARG A 313 -11.38 -4.68 8.75
N ARG A 314 -11.18 -4.13 7.55
CA ARG A 314 -11.10 -2.66 7.37
C ARG A 314 -12.44 -1.98 7.64
N ILE A 315 -13.55 -2.57 7.18
CA ILE A 315 -14.92 -2.09 7.46
C ILE A 315 -15.16 -2.07 8.97
N GLU A 316 -14.86 -3.16 9.67
CA GLU A 316 -15.01 -3.26 11.13
C GLU A 316 -14.12 -2.26 11.87
N ALA A 317 -12.89 -2.04 11.41
CA ALA A 317 -12.00 -1.04 12.00
C ALA A 317 -12.53 0.40 11.86
N ILE A 318 -13.21 0.72 10.76
CA ILE A 318 -13.85 2.03 10.57
C ILE A 318 -15.12 2.14 11.44
N ASP A 319 -15.97 1.12 11.41
CA ASP A 319 -17.25 1.09 12.12
C ASP A 319 -17.09 1.07 13.65
N THR A 320 -16.06 0.41 14.19
CA THR A 320 -15.76 0.44 15.63
C THR A 320 -15.47 1.83 16.18
N LEU A 321 -15.13 2.79 15.32
CA LEU A 321 -14.97 4.21 15.66
C LEU A 321 -16.29 5.00 15.55
N GLY A 322 -17.41 4.34 15.25
CA GLY A 322 -18.72 4.95 15.06
C GLY A 322 -18.91 5.60 13.67
N LEU A 323 -17.97 5.41 12.75
CA LEU A 323 -17.96 6.04 11.42
C LEU A 323 -18.77 5.21 10.41
N VAL A 324 -20.06 5.00 10.70
CA VAL A 324 -20.93 4.06 9.96
C VAL A 324 -21.12 4.48 8.50
N ASP A 325 -21.22 5.78 8.22
CA ASP A 325 -21.34 6.36 6.88
C ASP A 325 -20.06 6.12 6.05
N ILE A 326 -18.88 6.29 6.66
CA ILE A 326 -17.60 6.01 6.01
C ILE A 326 -17.45 4.51 5.74
N ALA A 327 -17.81 3.66 6.70
CA ALA A 327 -17.81 2.21 6.52
C ALA A 327 -18.77 1.77 5.40
N LEU A 328 -19.96 2.36 5.33
CA LEU A 328 -20.95 2.10 4.26
C LEU A 328 -20.42 2.54 2.89
N SER A 329 -19.84 3.74 2.79
CA SER A 329 -19.19 4.21 1.57
C SER A 329 -18.05 3.26 1.15
N PHE A 330 -17.26 2.78 2.11
CA PHE A 330 -16.15 1.87 1.84
C PHE A 330 -16.64 0.55 1.26
N VAL A 331 -17.72 -0.04 1.80
CA VAL A 331 -18.34 -1.26 1.24
C VAL A 331 -18.84 -1.04 -0.18
N GLN A 332 -19.48 0.10 -0.47
CA GLN A 332 -19.98 0.40 -1.81
C GLN A 332 -18.85 0.49 -2.83
N HIS A 333 -17.73 1.12 -2.46
CA HIS A 333 -16.54 1.16 -3.30
C HIS A 333 -15.87 -0.21 -3.44
N ALA A 334 -15.82 -1.01 -2.38
CA ALA A 334 -15.30 -2.38 -2.44
C ALA A 334 -16.12 -3.27 -3.39
N ALA A 335 -17.44 -3.15 -3.39
CA ALA A 335 -18.29 -3.84 -4.35
C ALA A 335 -18.00 -3.40 -5.79
N ALA A 336 -17.74 -2.12 -6.04
CA ALA A 336 -17.33 -1.61 -7.34
C ALA A 336 -15.93 -2.10 -7.80
N LEU A 337 -15.08 -2.51 -6.85
CA LEU A 337 -13.77 -3.14 -7.10
C LEU A 337 -13.88 -4.67 -7.29
N ALA A 338 -15.10 -5.18 -7.47
CA ALA A 338 -15.43 -6.59 -7.68
C ALA A 338 -15.02 -7.51 -6.51
N ILE A 339 -14.93 -6.98 -5.29
CA ILE A 339 -14.67 -7.80 -4.11
C ILE A 339 -15.92 -8.66 -3.82
N PRO A 340 -15.78 -10.00 -3.75
CA PRO A 340 -16.93 -10.89 -3.55
C PRO A 340 -17.47 -10.83 -2.12
N ASP A 341 -18.69 -11.36 -1.93
CA ASP A 341 -19.28 -11.66 -0.61
C ASP A 341 -19.35 -10.48 0.39
N LEU A 342 -19.53 -9.25 -0.12
CA LEU A 342 -19.73 -8.03 0.68
C LEU A 342 -21.18 -7.56 0.78
N ASP A 343 -22.12 -8.19 0.05
CA ASP A 343 -23.53 -7.77 0.05
C ASP A 343 -24.15 -7.76 1.44
N SER A 344 -23.85 -8.79 2.24
CA SER A 344 -24.35 -8.89 3.62
C SER A 344 -23.84 -7.75 4.51
N GLU A 345 -22.57 -7.36 4.35
CA GLU A 345 -21.96 -6.24 5.08
C GLU A 345 -22.63 -4.92 4.71
N GLY A 346 -22.89 -4.70 3.42
CA GLY A 346 -23.57 -3.51 2.92
C GLY A 346 -25.01 -3.41 3.39
N GLU A 347 -25.74 -4.53 3.41
CA GLU A 347 -27.09 -4.60 3.98
C GLU A 347 -27.11 -4.23 5.47
N GLU A 348 -26.20 -4.80 6.28
CA GLU A 348 -26.11 -4.50 7.72
C GLU A 348 -25.76 -3.02 7.98
N LEU A 349 -24.75 -2.50 7.29
CA LEU A 349 -24.35 -1.09 7.44
C LEU A 349 -25.44 -0.13 6.99
N THR A 350 -26.21 -0.47 5.95
CA THR A 350 -27.34 0.36 5.50
C THR A 350 -28.42 0.44 6.59
N LEU A 351 -28.73 -0.68 7.24
CA LEU A 351 -29.70 -0.71 8.34
C LEU A 351 -29.16 0.02 9.58
N LEU A 352 -27.90 -0.21 9.95
CA LEU A 352 -27.25 0.48 11.05
C LEU A 352 -27.19 1.99 10.82
N ALA A 353 -26.84 2.45 9.61
CA ALA A 353 -26.82 3.86 9.25
C ALA A 353 -28.21 4.50 9.45
N ARG A 354 -29.29 3.76 9.16
CA ARG A 354 -30.65 4.24 9.42
C ARG A 354 -30.94 4.40 10.91
N LEU A 355 -30.37 3.54 11.76
CA LEU A 355 -30.53 3.68 13.20
C LEU A 355 -29.75 4.89 13.72
N VAL A 356 -28.53 5.09 13.21
CA VAL A 356 -27.62 6.14 13.70
C VAL A 356 -28.04 7.53 13.24
N TYR A 357 -28.37 7.70 11.96
CA TYR A 357 -28.59 9.03 11.36
C TYR A 357 -30.05 9.42 11.17
N ASP A 358 -30.93 8.41 11.15
CA ASP A 358 -32.29 8.53 10.62
C ASP A 358 -33.33 8.28 11.72
N ALA A 359 -32.99 7.59 12.80
CA ALA A 359 -33.91 7.33 13.90
C ALA A 359 -34.16 8.60 14.75
N PRO A 360 -35.34 8.75 15.38
CA PRO A 360 -35.60 9.89 16.25
C PRO A 360 -34.59 9.94 17.41
N ILE A 361 -34.10 11.13 17.74
CA ILE A 361 -33.15 11.37 18.83
C ILE A 361 -33.86 12.11 19.96
N SER A 362 -33.53 11.81 21.22
CA SER A 362 -34.06 12.56 22.36
C SER A 362 -33.54 14.01 22.37
N GLU A 363 -34.45 14.99 22.33
CA GLU A 363 -34.14 16.43 22.33
C GLU A 363 -33.32 16.92 23.56
N GLY A 364 -33.13 16.07 24.58
CA GLY A 364 -32.38 16.39 25.80
C GLY A 364 -31.01 15.71 25.94
N LYS A 365 -30.57 14.91 24.97
CA LYS A 365 -29.27 14.21 25.06
C LYS A 365 -28.15 15.12 24.51
N PRO A 366 -27.08 15.39 25.27
CA PRO A 366 -25.93 16.14 24.76
C PRO A 366 -25.36 15.42 23.52
N LEU A 367 -24.98 16.19 22.49
CA LEU A 367 -24.39 15.75 21.21
C LEU A 367 -23.14 14.85 21.33
N GLY A 368 -22.61 14.62 22.54
CA GLY A 368 -21.46 13.76 22.81
C GLY A 368 -21.77 12.40 23.46
N ILE A 369 -23.04 12.08 23.75
CA ILE A 369 -23.45 10.75 24.23
C ILE A 369 -24.24 10.08 23.11
N SER A 370 -23.60 9.88 21.96
CA SER A 370 -24.11 8.91 20.99
C SER A 370 -24.19 7.57 21.70
N ASP A 371 -25.28 6.83 21.51
CA ASP A 371 -25.20 5.42 21.85
C ASP A 371 -24.09 4.84 20.97
N ASP A 372 -23.07 4.20 21.56
CA ASP A 372 -21.95 3.60 20.84
C ASP A 372 -22.49 2.48 19.92
N TRP A 373 -22.98 2.88 18.75
CA TRP A 373 -23.56 2.03 17.74
C TRP A 373 -22.46 1.62 16.77
N ASN A 374 -22.28 0.32 16.66
CA ASN A 374 -21.35 -0.32 15.73
C ASN A 374 -21.96 -1.65 15.28
N LEU A 375 -21.41 -2.24 14.23
CA LEU A 375 -21.81 -3.53 13.66
C LEU A 375 -21.77 -4.66 14.69
N SER A 376 -20.78 -4.67 15.59
CA SER A 376 -20.68 -5.72 16.61
C SER A 376 -21.89 -5.72 17.54
N ARG A 377 -22.29 -4.54 18.04
CA ARG A 377 -23.49 -4.37 18.86
C ARG A 377 -24.74 -4.69 18.06
N TRP A 378 -24.84 -4.15 16.85
CA TRP A 378 -25.98 -4.38 15.95
C TRP A 378 -26.23 -5.87 15.70
N ARG A 379 -25.20 -6.64 15.34
CA ARG A 379 -25.27 -8.09 15.08
C ARG A 379 -25.66 -8.91 16.32
N SER A 380 -25.37 -8.40 17.51
CA SER A 380 -25.71 -9.09 18.77
C SER A 380 -27.18 -8.94 19.17
N MET A 381 -27.92 -8.03 18.53
CA MET A 381 -29.30 -7.73 18.90
C MET A 381 -30.27 -8.74 18.29
N ASP A 382 -31.28 -9.13 19.08
CA ASP A 382 -32.43 -9.84 18.56
C ASP A 382 -33.35 -8.89 17.76
N PRO A 383 -34.14 -9.39 16.79
CA PRO A 383 -35.02 -8.53 16.00
C PRO A 383 -35.96 -7.64 16.82
N PRO A 384 -36.57 -8.11 17.93
CA PRO A 384 -37.34 -7.25 18.81
C PRO A 384 -36.54 -6.11 19.45
N ALA A 385 -35.26 -6.31 19.83
CA ALA A 385 -34.42 -5.22 20.33
C ALA A 385 -34.12 -4.20 19.24
N VAL A 386 -33.92 -4.62 18.00
CA VAL A 386 -33.69 -3.70 16.87
C VAL A 386 -34.92 -2.81 16.65
N ILE A 387 -36.13 -3.40 16.65
CA ILE A 387 -37.38 -2.64 16.55
C ILE A 387 -37.51 -1.64 17.71
N ARG A 388 -37.20 -2.07 18.95
CA ARG A 388 -37.19 -1.16 20.11
C ARG A 388 -36.20 -0.03 19.95
N ALA A 389 -35.01 -0.28 19.40
CA ALA A 389 -34.00 0.76 19.19
C ALA A 389 -34.45 1.79 18.16
N TYR A 390 -35.01 1.36 17.03
CA TYR A 390 -35.56 2.28 16.02
C TYR A 390 -36.67 3.19 16.53
N LEU A 391 -37.50 2.67 17.45
CA LEU A 391 -38.70 3.35 17.94
C LEU A 391 -38.52 3.96 19.33
N ALA A 392 -37.30 3.94 19.89
CA ALA A 392 -37.02 4.31 21.29
C ALA A 392 -37.44 5.74 21.63
N HIS A 393 -37.40 6.65 20.64
CA HIS A 393 -37.72 8.05 20.79
C HIS A 393 -38.85 8.51 19.85
N SER A 394 -39.60 7.56 19.27
CA SER A 394 -40.77 7.89 18.48
C SER A 394 -41.86 8.48 19.37
N THR A 395 -42.57 9.48 18.84
CA THR A 395 -43.71 10.14 19.49
C THR A 395 -45.02 9.62 18.90
N PRO A 396 -46.18 9.84 19.55
CA PRO A 396 -47.47 9.48 18.97
C PRO A 396 -47.68 10.03 17.56
N GLU A 397 -47.11 11.19 17.24
CA GLU A 397 -47.21 11.86 15.94
C GLU A 397 -46.28 11.22 14.88
N THR A 398 -45.08 10.77 15.25
CA THR A 398 -44.07 10.26 14.30
C THR A 398 -44.09 8.74 14.14
N ILE A 399 -44.61 8.00 15.12
CA ILE A 399 -44.47 6.54 15.23
C ILE A 399 -44.87 5.78 13.96
N ALA A 400 -45.97 6.16 13.31
CA ALA A 400 -46.44 5.48 12.10
C ALA A 400 -45.55 5.78 10.87
N ALA A 401 -44.93 6.96 10.82
CA ALA A 401 -43.95 7.28 9.79
C ALA A 401 -42.62 6.55 10.06
N ASP A 402 -42.19 6.50 11.33
CA ASP A 402 -40.98 5.82 11.77
C ASP A 402 -41.05 4.30 11.51
N ILE A 403 -42.18 3.65 11.80
CA ILE A 403 -42.40 2.24 11.46
C ILE A 403 -42.24 2.00 9.96
N ARG A 404 -42.86 2.83 9.11
CA ARG A 404 -42.80 2.68 7.65
C ARG A 404 -41.39 2.92 7.09
N ARG A 405 -40.64 3.87 7.66
CA ARG A 405 -39.32 4.28 7.15
C ARG A 405 -38.16 3.46 7.70
N LEU A 406 -38.28 2.93 8.92
CA LEU A 406 -37.20 2.25 9.65
C LEU A 406 -37.49 0.75 9.84
N VAL A 407 -38.64 0.40 10.40
CA VAL A 407 -38.95 -0.98 10.79
C VAL A 407 -39.34 -1.85 9.61
N VAL A 408 -40.19 -1.36 8.71
CA VAL A 408 -40.64 -2.15 7.54
C VAL A 408 -39.44 -2.54 6.64
N PRO A 409 -38.52 -1.63 6.27
CA PRO A 409 -37.33 -2.01 5.51
C PRO A 409 -36.47 -3.06 6.23
N TYR A 410 -36.33 -2.96 7.56
CA TYR A 410 -35.61 -3.95 8.37
C TYR A 410 -36.25 -5.34 8.30
N LEU A 411 -37.57 -5.44 8.49
CA LEU A 411 -38.29 -6.72 8.42
C LEU A 411 -38.19 -7.35 7.03
N PHE A 412 -38.27 -6.53 5.97
CA PHE A 412 -38.11 -6.99 4.59
C PHE A 412 -36.71 -7.61 4.36
N VAL A 413 -35.65 -6.99 4.86
CA VAL A 413 -34.28 -7.53 4.76
C VAL A 413 -34.16 -8.86 5.53
N LEU A 414 -34.76 -8.97 6.72
CA LEU A 414 -34.79 -10.22 7.48
C LEU A 414 -35.50 -11.34 6.71
N ASP A 415 -36.65 -11.05 6.10
CA ASP A 415 -37.39 -12.02 5.30
C ASP A 415 -36.59 -12.46 4.06
N ALA A 416 -35.97 -11.51 3.36
CA ALA A 416 -35.14 -11.80 2.19
C ALA A 416 -33.92 -12.67 2.54
N ARG A 417 -33.27 -12.42 3.69
CA ARG A 417 -32.16 -13.26 4.19
C ARG A 417 -32.62 -14.67 4.50
N ARG A 418 -33.73 -14.81 5.23
CA ARG A 418 -34.30 -16.11 5.55
C ARG A 418 -34.64 -16.91 4.30
N GLN A 419 -35.19 -16.26 3.27
CA GLN A 419 -35.48 -16.90 1.98
C GLN A 419 -34.21 -17.39 1.27
N ARG A 420 -33.12 -16.62 1.28
CA ARG A 420 -31.81 -17.05 0.72
C ARG A 420 -31.25 -18.26 1.47
N GLU A 421 -31.32 -18.25 2.80
CA GLU A 421 -30.87 -19.36 3.64
C GLU A 421 -31.69 -20.64 3.39
N GLN A 422 -33.01 -20.51 3.29
CA GLN A 422 -33.92 -21.63 2.98
C GLN A 422 -33.69 -22.22 1.59
N LEU A 423 -33.33 -21.40 0.60
CA LEU A 423 -32.97 -21.89 -0.74
C LEU A 423 -31.69 -22.75 -0.70
N ASN A 424 -30.78 -22.41 0.22
CA ASN A 424 -29.49 -23.07 0.39
C ASN A 424 -29.56 -24.29 1.33
N SER A 425 -30.60 -24.42 2.17
CA SER A 425 -30.79 -25.55 3.09
C SER A 425 -32.00 -26.40 2.73
N SER A 426 -31.81 -27.70 2.45
CA SER A 426 -32.89 -28.65 2.07
C SER A 426 -33.90 -28.97 3.19
N THR A 427 -33.94 -28.21 4.28
CA THR A 427 -34.83 -28.43 5.43
C THR A 427 -35.81 -27.28 5.55
N GLN A 428 -37.07 -27.54 5.18
CA GLN A 428 -38.19 -26.65 5.49
C GLN A 428 -38.40 -26.65 7.00
N THR A 429 -37.91 -25.62 7.68
CA THR A 429 -38.28 -25.36 9.07
C THR A 429 -39.42 -24.37 9.04
N GLU A 430 -40.62 -24.78 9.47
CA GLU A 430 -41.75 -23.89 9.71
C GLU A 430 -41.33 -22.87 10.79
N GLN A 431 -41.18 -21.60 10.42
CA GLN A 431 -40.72 -20.54 11.32
C GLN A 431 -41.55 -19.26 11.16
N GLY A 432 -41.74 -18.57 12.28
CA GLY A 432 -42.60 -17.41 12.49
C GLY A 432 -42.34 -16.24 11.54
N GLN A 433 -43.41 -15.52 11.23
CA GLN A 433 -43.44 -14.41 10.28
C GLN A 433 -42.74 -13.21 10.92
N SER A 434 -41.89 -12.48 10.19
CA SER A 434 -41.23 -11.26 10.72
C SER A 434 -42.25 -10.22 11.23
N ASP A 435 -43.47 -10.26 10.71
CA ASP A 435 -44.62 -9.50 11.20
C ASP A 435 -44.96 -9.77 12.68
N GLU A 436 -44.72 -10.99 13.18
CA GLU A 436 -44.94 -11.37 14.57
C GLU A 436 -44.08 -10.54 15.54
N PHE A 437 -42.87 -10.13 15.11
CA PHE A 437 -42.03 -9.24 15.92
C PHE A 437 -42.63 -7.84 16.05
N LEU A 438 -43.19 -7.30 14.96
CA LEU A 438 -43.87 -6.01 14.99
C LEU A 438 -45.15 -6.07 15.81
N TYR A 439 -45.98 -7.11 15.62
CA TYR A 439 -47.17 -7.31 16.44
C TYR A 439 -46.84 -7.47 17.92
N GLY A 440 -45.79 -8.24 18.23
CA GLY A 440 -45.29 -8.41 19.59
C GLY A 440 -44.82 -7.09 20.21
N TRP A 441 -44.18 -6.21 19.44
CA TRP A 441 -43.83 -4.87 19.91
C TRP A 441 -45.07 -4.00 20.14
N ILE A 442 -46.03 -3.97 19.20
CA ILE A 442 -47.27 -3.18 19.31
C ILE A 442 -48.06 -3.57 20.56
N LEU A 443 -48.14 -4.87 20.88
CA LEU A 443 -48.86 -5.36 22.06
C LEU A 443 -48.22 -4.93 23.40
N ASN A 444 -46.92 -4.62 23.39
CA ASN A 444 -46.17 -4.18 24.58
C ASN A 444 -45.95 -2.66 24.63
N ALA A 445 -46.35 -1.92 23.59
CA ALA A 445 -46.19 -0.47 23.52
C ALA A 445 -47.23 0.26 24.40
N SER A 446 -46.92 1.49 24.80
CA SER A 446 -47.85 2.33 25.58
C SER A 446 -49.14 2.61 24.81
N LEU A 447 -50.27 2.69 25.52
CA LEU A 447 -51.58 2.93 24.91
C LEU A 447 -51.61 4.18 24.01
N ASP A 448 -50.92 5.25 24.40
CA ASP A 448 -50.87 6.50 23.63
C ASP A 448 -50.22 6.33 22.25
N LEU A 449 -49.10 5.60 22.17
CA LEU A 449 -48.44 5.24 20.91
C LEU A 449 -49.29 4.30 20.06
N THR A 450 -49.96 3.31 20.66
CA THR A 450 -50.79 2.37 19.91
C THR A 450 -52.07 3.01 19.35
N ALA A 451 -52.62 4.01 20.05
CA ALA A 451 -53.82 4.72 19.63
C ALA A 451 -53.56 5.59 18.39
N SER A 452 -52.38 6.21 18.28
CA SER A 452 -52.03 7.07 17.15
C SER A 452 -51.75 6.29 15.85
N MET A 453 -51.35 5.01 15.94
CA MET A 453 -51.15 4.14 14.76
C MET A 453 -52.45 3.83 14.01
N ARG A 454 -53.62 3.92 14.66
CA ARG A 454 -54.93 3.69 14.03
C ARG A 454 -55.50 4.91 13.28
N ILE A 455 -54.84 6.06 13.34
CA ILE A 455 -55.41 7.34 12.91
C ILE A 455 -54.94 7.78 11.50
N LEU A 456 -53.98 7.09 10.87
CA LEU A 456 -53.59 7.39 9.49
C LEU A 456 -54.41 6.58 8.46
N PRO A 457 -55.02 7.24 7.45
CA PRO A 457 -55.86 6.57 6.47
C PRO A 457 -55.03 5.65 5.56
N ALA A 458 -55.69 4.57 5.11
CA ALA A 458 -55.20 3.52 4.23
C ALA A 458 -54.64 4.03 2.89
#